data_AF-A0A2J0M339-F1
#
_entry.id   AF-A0A2J0M339-F1
#
_cell.length_a   1.000
_cell.length_b   1.000
_cell.length_c   1.000
_cell.angle_alpha   90.00
_cell.angle_beta   90.00
_cell.angle_gamma   90.00
#
_symmetry.space_group_name_H-M   'P 1'
#
loop_
_entity.id
_entity.type
_entity.pdbx_description
1 polymer ?
#
loop_
_entity_poly.entity_id
_entity_poly.type
_entity_poly.pdbx_seq_one_letter_code
_entity_poly.pdbx_strand_id
1 'polypeptide(L)'
;GFFGKWLLKRRERKERAKRLREEKRKEIMIKREEAKRKKEEIKPKRPVGPSAQIGRLREEEIRKREEEKRLKREKRKKVEREIKMHIPKIEKEEISGKQPPKEKELKISFIPEEFAKVSELEPKKQFAILGVVIFCSLIIVGFLYLGILQQERRFSEELKKIDFQVESLNKEIASYEEIKKDALKLREQLLAVKEILEKHICLTKFFNLLEKYTVEDVYYTDFTIGGENKVVLRARGKNFESAAQQMVAFKGVSHFIKEVKISSVSAETQTGKEGGVGFNINLTLVDNIFKIIQKENVD
;
A
#
# COMPACT_ATOMS: atom_id res chain seq x y z
N GLY A 1 36.73 -26.62 59.49
CA GLY A 1 35.38 -26.10 59.79
C GLY A 1 34.42 -26.32 58.63
N PHE A 2 33.37 -27.11 58.86
CA PHE A 2 32.34 -27.47 57.87
C PHE A 2 31.62 -26.23 57.28
N PHE A 3 31.47 -25.18 58.10
CA PHE A 3 30.85 -23.90 57.73
C PHE A 3 31.64 -23.11 56.67
N GLY A 4 32.98 -23.14 56.71
CA GLY A 4 33.83 -22.44 55.73
C GLY A 4 33.74 -23.05 54.33
N LYS A 5 33.78 -24.39 54.23
CA LYS A 5 33.59 -25.11 52.95
C LYS A 5 32.16 -24.91 52.39
N TRP A 6 31.15 -24.84 53.25
CA TRP A 6 29.77 -24.56 52.85
C TRP A 6 29.60 -23.14 52.28
N LEU A 7 30.20 -22.12 52.91
CA LEU A 7 30.17 -20.73 52.44
C LEU A 7 30.90 -20.55 51.10
N LEU A 8 32.06 -21.17 50.92
CA LEU A 8 32.80 -21.17 49.65
C LEU A 8 31.99 -21.79 48.51
N LYS A 9 31.38 -22.98 48.74
CA LYS A 9 30.53 -23.65 47.75
C LYS A 9 29.29 -22.84 47.38
N ARG A 10 28.74 -22.06 48.32
CA ARG A 10 27.60 -21.16 48.06
C ARG A 10 28.03 -19.93 47.25
N ARG A 11 29.25 -19.42 47.46
CA ARG A 11 29.81 -18.29 46.71
C ARG A 11 30.11 -18.70 45.25
N GLU A 12 30.71 -19.87 45.04
CA GLU A 12 30.92 -20.43 43.70
C GLU A 12 29.62 -20.67 42.93
N ARG A 13 28.58 -21.21 43.58
CA ARG A 13 27.26 -21.41 42.95
C ARG A 13 26.64 -20.09 42.52
N LYS A 14 26.78 -19.02 43.32
CA LYS A 14 26.31 -17.68 42.95
C LYS A 14 27.08 -17.11 41.76
N GLU A 15 28.39 -17.31 41.70
CA GLU A 15 29.19 -16.85 40.56
C GLU A 15 28.89 -17.62 39.28
N ARG A 16 28.74 -18.95 39.34
CA ARG A 16 28.33 -19.75 38.18
C ARG A 16 26.94 -19.33 37.67
N ALA A 17 26.00 -19.06 38.57
CA ALA A 17 24.68 -18.55 38.20
C ALA A 17 24.73 -17.15 37.57
N LYS A 18 25.66 -16.28 37.99
CA LYS A 18 25.88 -14.97 37.37
C LYS A 18 26.46 -15.11 35.97
N ARG A 19 27.51 -15.92 35.78
CA ARG A 19 28.13 -16.19 34.48
C ARG A 19 27.11 -16.77 33.49
N LEU A 20 26.31 -17.75 33.91
CA LEU A 20 25.26 -18.33 33.08
C LEU A 20 24.20 -17.31 32.64
N ARG A 21 23.87 -16.35 33.51
CA ARG A 21 22.92 -15.26 33.18
C ARG A 21 23.52 -14.25 32.20
N GLU A 22 24.80 -13.93 32.34
CA GLU A 22 25.52 -13.05 31.41
C GLU A 22 25.68 -13.71 30.05
N GLU A 23 26.00 -14.99 30.01
CA GLU A 23 26.13 -15.77 28.78
C GLU A 23 24.80 -15.87 28.03
N LYS A 24 23.70 -16.21 28.72
CA LYS A 24 22.35 -16.16 28.13
C LYS A 24 21.97 -14.77 27.62
N ARG A 25 22.37 -13.71 28.31
CA ARG A 25 22.13 -12.32 27.85
C ARG A 25 22.91 -12.02 26.56
N LYS A 26 24.18 -12.45 26.48
CA LYS A 26 24.99 -12.31 25.26
C LYS A 26 24.39 -13.10 24.10
N GLU A 27 23.95 -14.34 24.34
CA GLU A 27 23.32 -15.17 23.32
C GLU A 27 22.02 -14.57 22.78
N ILE A 28 21.19 -13.98 23.66
CA ILE A 28 19.98 -13.26 23.27
C ILE A 28 20.32 -12.01 22.44
N MET A 29 21.38 -11.27 22.80
CA MET A 29 21.81 -10.11 22.02
C MET A 29 22.28 -10.51 20.62
N ILE A 30 23.09 -11.57 20.52
CA ILE A 30 23.59 -12.09 19.23
C ILE A 30 22.42 -12.55 18.36
N LYS A 31 21.48 -13.36 18.89
CA LYS A 31 20.27 -13.78 18.14
C LYS A 31 19.43 -12.60 17.69
N ARG A 32 19.33 -11.55 18.51
CA ARG A 32 18.59 -10.32 18.15
C ARG A 32 19.31 -9.52 17.08
N GLU A 33 20.63 -9.54 17.04
CA GLU A 33 21.45 -8.87 16.04
C GLU A 33 21.45 -9.63 14.71
N GLU A 34 21.55 -10.97 14.73
CA GLU A 34 21.37 -11.83 13.56
C GLU A 34 19.97 -11.68 12.95
N ALA A 35 18.93 -11.61 13.79
CA ALA A 35 17.56 -11.39 13.33
C ALA A 35 17.38 -9.99 12.68
N LYS A 36 18.14 -8.98 13.12
CA LYS A 36 18.18 -7.66 12.48
C LYS A 36 18.89 -7.71 11.14
N ARG A 37 20.07 -8.35 11.06
CA ARG A 37 20.82 -8.52 9.80
C ARG A 37 20.01 -9.29 8.75
N LYS A 38 19.37 -10.40 9.11
CA LYS A 38 18.47 -11.13 8.21
C LYS A 38 17.30 -10.29 7.73
N LYS A 39 16.74 -9.41 8.58
CA LYS A 39 15.70 -8.45 8.16
C LYS A 39 16.21 -7.34 7.24
N GLU A 40 17.49 -6.98 7.32
CA GLU A 40 18.11 -6.00 6.43
C GLU A 40 18.49 -6.62 5.08
N GLU A 41 19.00 -7.85 5.04
CA GLU A 41 19.29 -8.59 3.80
C GLU A 41 18.04 -8.89 2.96
N ILE A 42 16.89 -9.12 3.61
CA ILE A 42 15.63 -9.48 2.92
C ILE A 42 14.89 -8.24 2.37
N LYS A 43 15.36 -7.01 2.63
CA LYS A 43 14.75 -5.81 2.00
C LYS A 43 15.31 -5.60 0.59
N PRO A 44 14.54 -5.83 -0.49
CA PRO A 44 15.00 -5.49 -1.83
C PRO A 44 15.21 -3.97 -1.91
N LYS A 45 16.39 -3.54 -2.39
CA LYS A 45 16.66 -2.15 -2.79
C LYS A 45 15.73 -1.79 -3.97
N ARG A 46 14.51 -1.36 -3.67
CA ARG A 46 13.65 -0.66 -4.64
C ARG A 46 13.96 0.83 -4.60
N PRO A 47 13.97 1.52 -5.75
CA PRO A 47 14.13 2.97 -5.77
C PRO A 47 13.00 3.63 -4.98
N VAL A 48 13.40 4.55 -4.10
CA VAL A 48 12.54 5.21 -3.11
C VAL A 48 11.69 6.27 -3.82
N GLY A 49 10.41 5.96 -4.05
CA GLY A 49 9.44 6.94 -4.54
C GLY A 49 8.98 7.93 -3.45
N PRO A 50 8.32 9.04 -3.83
CA PRO A 50 7.92 10.13 -2.92
C PRO A 50 7.03 9.70 -1.73
N SER A 51 6.29 8.61 -1.86
CA SER A 51 5.43 8.02 -0.82
C SER A 51 6.21 7.49 0.39
N ALA A 52 7.49 7.13 0.25
CA ALA A 52 8.32 6.64 1.34
C ALA A 52 8.96 7.76 2.20
N GLN A 53 8.94 9.02 1.73
CA GLN A 53 9.31 10.17 2.55
C GLN A 53 8.17 10.57 3.49
N ILE A 54 6.93 10.52 2.99
CA ILE A 54 5.71 10.82 3.78
C ILE A 54 5.50 9.78 4.89
N GLY A 55 5.79 8.50 4.63
CA GLY A 55 5.75 7.45 5.65
C GLY A 55 6.77 7.65 6.77
N ARG A 56 8.01 8.04 6.43
CA ARG A 56 9.08 8.29 7.42
C ARG A 56 8.80 9.51 8.31
N LEU A 57 8.26 10.59 7.73
CA LEU A 57 7.83 11.76 8.50
C LEU A 57 6.71 11.42 9.49
N ARG A 58 5.75 10.58 9.07
CA ARG A 58 4.64 10.14 9.91
C ARG A 58 5.09 9.20 11.04
N GLU A 59 6.04 8.31 10.79
CA GLU A 59 6.64 7.46 11.85
C GLU A 59 7.43 8.28 12.87
N GLU A 60 8.13 9.32 12.43
CA GLU A 60 8.90 10.20 13.32
C GLU A 60 8.00 11.06 14.22
N GLU A 61 6.88 11.56 13.69
CA GLU A 61 5.85 12.25 14.50
C GLU A 61 5.21 11.33 15.54
N ILE A 62 4.90 10.07 15.18
CA ILE A 62 4.34 9.10 16.11
C ILE A 62 5.32 8.84 17.27
N ARG A 63 6.62 8.69 16.97
CA ARG A 63 7.67 8.54 18.00
C ARG A 63 7.77 9.74 18.93
N LYS A 64 7.81 10.96 18.39
CA LYS A 64 7.85 12.19 19.20
C LYS A 64 6.63 12.31 20.12
N ARG A 65 5.45 11.95 19.61
CA ARG A 65 4.19 11.96 20.39
C ARG A 65 4.17 10.89 21.49
N GLU A 66 4.78 9.73 21.26
CA GLU A 66 4.93 8.70 22.29
C GLU A 66 5.94 9.11 23.39
N GLU A 67 7.06 9.73 23.02
CA GLU A 67 8.05 10.26 23.96
C GLU A 67 7.43 11.38 24.83
N GLU A 68 6.65 12.28 24.24
CA GLU A 68 5.96 13.34 24.98
C GLU A 68 4.92 12.78 25.98
N LYS A 69 4.19 11.73 25.59
CA LYS A 69 3.25 11.02 26.48
C LYS A 69 3.99 10.32 27.63
N ARG A 70 5.15 9.73 27.38
CA ARG A 70 6.00 9.11 28.41
C ARG A 70 6.49 10.15 29.41
N LEU A 71 7.00 11.29 28.93
CA LEU A 71 7.47 12.38 29.79
C LEU A 71 6.33 12.98 30.65
N LYS A 72 5.12 13.15 30.08
CA LYS A 72 3.93 13.58 30.83
C LYS A 72 3.53 12.58 31.91
N ARG A 73 3.62 11.27 31.65
CA ARG A 73 3.36 10.22 32.66
C ARG A 73 4.39 10.20 33.77
N GLU A 74 5.67 10.39 33.45
CA GLU A 74 6.72 10.49 34.47
C GLU A 74 6.57 11.71 35.36
N LYS A 75 6.23 12.88 34.78
CA LYS A 75 5.93 14.09 35.55
C LYS A 75 4.75 13.88 36.50
N ARG A 76 3.65 13.27 36.04
CA ARG A 76 2.49 12.94 36.91
C ARG A 76 2.87 12.01 38.06
N LYS A 77 3.66 10.96 37.80
CA LYS A 77 4.15 10.04 38.84
C LYS A 77 5.12 10.68 39.83
N LYS A 78 5.78 11.78 39.44
CA LYS A 78 6.66 12.55 40.33
C LYS A 78 5.85 13.43 41.27
N VAL A 79 4.86 14.15 40.72
CA VAL A 79 3.90 14.96 41.49
C VAL A 79 3.12 14.09 42.49
N GLU A 80 2.64 12.92 42.07
CA GLU A 80 1.92 12.00 42.97
C GLU A 80 2.79 11.49 44.13
N ARG A 81 4.10 11.30 43.89
CA ARG A 81 5.07 10.93 44.95
C ARG A 81 5.33 12.09 45.90
N GLU A 82 5.44 13.32 45.40
CA GLU A 82 5.63 14.52 46.23
C GLU A 82 4.41 14.81 47.12
N ILE A 83 3.19 14.61 46.60
CA ILE A 83 1.93 14.74 47.35
C ILE A 83 1.85 13.67 48.45
N LYS A 84 2.25 12.42 48.16
CA LYS A 84 2.25 11.34 49.16
C LYS A 84 3.28 11.52 50.28
N MET A 85 4.34 12.30 50.06
CA MET A 85 5.35 12.61 51.08
C MET A 85 4.94 13.78 51.99
N HIS A 86 4.00 14.64 51.58
CA HIS A 86 3.59 15.84 52.33
C HIS A 86 2.29 15.69 53.14
N ILE A 87 1.61 14.55 53.08
CA ILE A 87 0.39 14.31 53.88
C ILE A 87 0.78 13.49 55.12
N PRO A 88 0.70 14.04 56.35
CA PRO A 88 0.94 13.25 57.55
C PRO A 88 -0.17 12.20 57.72
N LYS A 89 0.25 11.01 58.14
CA LYS A 89 -0.62 9.85 58.32
C LYS A 89 -1.47 10.05 59.57
N ILE A 90 -2.73 10.44 59.39
CA ILE A 90 -3.70 10.56 60.48
C ILE A 90 -4.17 9.15 60.86
N GLU A 91 -3.71 8.72 62.02
CA GLU A 91 -4.18 7.56 62.77
C GLU A 91 -5.57 7.90 63.36
N LYS A 92 -6.58 7.07 63.10
CA LYS A 92 -7.93 7.28 63.62
C LYS A 92 -8.04 6.60 64.98
N GLU A 93 -7.91 7.40 66.04
CA GLU A 93 -8.35 7.05 67.39
C GLU A 93 -9.89 6.97 67.47
N GLU A 94 -10.34 6.05 68.31
CA GLU A 94 -11.71 5.86 68.76
C GLU A 94 -12.24 7.12 69.47
N ILE A 95 -13.48 7.53 69.17
CA ILE A 95 -14.19 8.52 69.99
C ILE A 95 -15.54 7.94 70.40
N SER A 96 -15.54 7.44 71.64
CA SER A 96 -16.68 7.26 72.53
C SER A 96 -17.44 8.58 72.69
N GLY A 97 -18.69 8.63 72.22
CA GLY A 97 -19.61 9.76 72.46
C GLY A 97 -20.40 9.58 73.76
N LYS A 98 -20.10 10.39 74.78
CA LYS A 98 -20.96 10.63 75.95
C LYS A 98 -22.04 11.65 75.60
N GLN A 99 -23.29 11.42 76.04
CA GLN A 99 -24.37 12.41 76.13
C GLN A 99 -24.61 12.80 77.60
N PRO A 100 -25.05 14.05 77.91
CA PRO A 100 -25.22 14.57 79.27
C PRO A 100 -26.55 14.16 79.95
N PRO A 101 -26.67 14.34 81.28
CA PRO A 101 -27.66 13.65 82.11
C PRO A 101 -29.00 14.39 82.17
N LYS A 102 -30.09 13.62 82.32
CA LYS A 102 -31.41 14.15 82.72
C LYS A 102 -31.90 13.40 83.95
N GLU A 103 -32.26 14.16 84.96
CA GLU A 103 -32.60 13.71 86.30
C GLU A 103 -34.09 13.33 86.42
N LYS A 104 -34.30 12.16 87.03
CA LYS A 104 -35.45 11.54 87.71
C LYS A 104 -36.82 12.24 87.73
N GLU A 105 -37.86 11.50 87.33
CA GLU A 105 -39.06 11.31 88.16
C GLU A 105 -39.53 9.85 88.10
N LEU A 106 -39.70 9.26 89.28
CA LEU A 106 -40.10 7.89 89.54
C LEU A 106 -41.58 7.67 89.20
N LYS A 107 -41.88 6.75 88.28
CA LYS A 107 -43.14 6.00 88.29
C LYS A 107 -42.83 4.55 88.61
N ILE A 108 -43.12 4.18 89.85
CA ILE A 108 -43.14 2.80 90.32
C ILE A 108 -44.25 2.09 89.54
N SER A 109 -43.87 1.29 88.55
CA SER A 109 -44.76 0.39 87.82
C SER A 109 -44.42 -1.04 88.21
N PHE A 110 -45.34 -1.69 88.91
CA PHE A 110 -45.22 -3.06 89.41
C PHE A 110 -45.50 -4.09 88.29
N ILE A 111 -44.75 -4.04 87.20
CA ILE A 111 -44.80 -5.07 86.14
C ILE A 111 -43.36 -5.56 85.88
N PRO A 112 -43.09 -6.87 86.01
CA PRO A 112 -41.76 -7.41 85.76
C PRO A 112 -41.34 -7.15 84.30
N GLU A 113 -40.16 -6.53 84.11
CA GLU A 113 -39.55 -6.20 82.81
C GLU A 113 -39.33 -7.43 81.89
N GLU A 114 -39.51 -8.62 82.44
CA GLU A 114 -39.31 -9.91 81.79
C GLU A 114 -40.45 -10.27 80.83
N PHE A 115 -41.64 -9.68 81.00
CA PHE A 115 -42.78 -9.86 80.08
C PHE A 115 -43.13 -8.62 79.25
N ALA A 116 -42.48 -7.48 79.47
CA ALA A 116 -42.66 -6.27 78.64
C ALA A 116 -41.73 -6.24 77.40
N LYS A 117 -40.85 -7.24 77.27
CA LYS A 117 -39.85 -7.35 76.19
C LYS A 117 -40.01 -8.58 75.30
N VAL A 118 -41.13 -9.31 75.42
CA VAL A 118 -41.55 -10.26 74.39
C VAL A 118 -42.23 -9.49 73.27
N SER A 119 -41.38 -8.98 72.37
CA SER A 119 -41.67 -8.81 70.94
C SER A 119 -43.04 -8.21 70.59
N GLU A 120 -43.33 -7.00 71.08
CA GLU A 120 -44.02 -6.04 70.24
C GLU A 120 -43.04 -5.64 69.12
N LEU A 121 -42.92 -6.53 68.13
CA LEU A 121 -42.43 -6.16 66.82
C LEU A 121 -43.39 -5.10 66.31
N GLU A 122 -43.07 -3.83 66.57
CA GLU A 122 -43.79 -2.70 65.99
C GLU A 122 -43.99 -3.03 64.50
N PRO A 123 -45.24 -3.18 64.02
CA PRO A 123 -45.48 -3.60 62.64
C PRO A 123 -44.78 -2.66 61.65
N LYS A 124 -44.57 -1.39 62.06
CA LYS A 124 -43.77 -0.38 61.35
C LYS A 124 -42.33 -0.82 61.04
N LYS A 125 -41.64 -1.53 61.95
CA LYS A 125 -40.24 -1.98 61.73
C LYS A 125 -40.18 -3.21 60.83
N GLN A 126 -41.13 -4.13 60.92
CA GLN A 126 -41.21 -5.27 60.02
C GLN A 126 -41.58 -4.86 58.59
N PHE A 127 -42.52 -3.93 58.42
CA PHE A 127 -42.83 -3.36 57.10
C PHE A 127 -41.68 -2.50 56.55
N ALA A 128 -40.92 -1.82 57.40
CA ALA A 128 -39.72 -1.10 56.98
C ALA A 128 -38.64 -2.07 56.44
N ILE A 129 -38.40 -3.19 57.13
CA ILE A 129 -37.43 -4.20 56.67
C ILE A 129 -37.92 -4.84 55.36
N LEU A 130 -39.20 -5.18 55.24
CA LEU A 130 -39.76 -5.76 54.02
C LEU A 130 -39.67 -4.78 52.83
N GLY A 131 -39.95 -3.49 53.05
CA GLY A 131 -39.81 -2.44 52.05
C GLY A 131 -38.37 -2.26 51.57
N VAL A 132 -37.39 -2.33 52.49
CA VAL A 132 -35.96 -2.26 52.13
C VAL A 132 -35.55 -3.47 51.30
N VAL A 133 -36.01 -4.68 51.62
CA VAL A 133 -35.70 -5.89 50.83
C VAL A 133 -36.27 -5.80 49.41
N ILE A 134 -37.52 -5.34 49.26
CA ILE A 134 -38.16 -5.13 47.95
C ILE A 134 -37.41 -4.06 47.15
N PHE A 135 -37.02 -2.96 47.80
CA PHE A 135 -36.26 -1.89 47.17
C PHE A 135 -34.88 -2.35 46.71
N CYS A 136 -34.16 -3.10 47.54
CA CYS A 136 -32.89 -3.74 47.17
C CYS A 136 -33.06 -4.71 46.00
N SER A 137 -34.13 -5.50 45.98
CA SER A 137 -34.45 -6.40 44.86
C SER A 137 -34.68 -5.64 43.55
N LEU A 138 -35.44 -4.54 43.59
CA LEU A 138 -35.67 -3.70 42.41
C LEU A 138 -34.39 -3.03 41.90
N ILE A 139 -33.52 -2.59 42.81
CA ILE A 139 -32.21 -2.03 42.44
C ILE A 139 -31.35 -3.08 41.72
N ILE A 140 -31.29 -4.31 42.23
CA ILE A 140 -30.50 -5.38 41.64
C ILE A 140 -30.99 -5.70 40.22
N VAL A 141 -32.32 -5.80 40.03
CA VAL A 141 -32.92 -6.04 38.71
C VAL A 141 -32.63 -4.86 37.76
N GLY A 142 -32.73 -3.62 38.25
CA GLY A 142 -32.41 -2.42 37.47
C GLY A 142 -30.95 -2.37 37.01
N PHE A 143 -30.00 -2.72 37.88
CA PHE A 143 -28.59 -2.83 37.53
C PHE A 143 -28.32 -3.93 36.50
N LEU A 144 -29.03 -5.07 36.60
CA LEU A 144 -28.92 -6.16 35.64
C LEU A 144 -29.39 -5.70 34.24
N TYR A 145 -30.52 -4.99 34.18
CA TYR A 145 -31.09 -4.48 32.93
C TYR A 145 -30.19 -3.41 32.28
N LEU A 146 -29.62 -2.51 33.08
CA LEU A 146 -28.63 -1.52 32.63
C LEU A 146 -27.35 -2.18 32.11
N GLY A 147 -26.90 -3.25 32.75
CA GLY A 147 -25.73 -4.03 32.31
C GLY A 147 -25.92 -4.62 30.90
N ILE A 148 -27.10 -5.19 30.63
CA ILE A 148 -27.45 -5.77 29.33
C ILE A 148 -27.51 -4.68 28.25
N LEU A 149 -28.19 -3.56 28.51
CA LEU A 149 -28.29 -2.45 27.56
C LEU A 149 -26.93 -1.83 27.22
N GLN A 150 -26.03 -1.75 28.20
CA GLN A 150 -24.69 -1.20 27.97
C GLN A 150 -23.81 -2.16 27.15
N GLN A 151 -24.08 -3.46 27.23
CA GLN A 151 -23.40 -4.48 26.47
C GLN A 151 -23.88 -4.52 25.01
N GLU A 152 -25.18 -4.37 24.75
CA GLU A 152 -25.74 -4.26 23.38
C GLU A 152 -25.13 -3.09 22.59
N ARG A 153 -24.95 -1.93 23.25
CA ARG A 153 -24.32 -0.76 22.61
C ARG A 153 -22.89 -1.04 22.17
N ARG A 154 -22.09 -1.74 22.99
CA ARG A 154 -20.69 -2.08 22.65
C ARG A 154 -20.60 -3.06 21.48
N PHE A 155 -21.47 -4.08 21.46
CA PHE A 155 -21.51 -5.03 20.34
C PHE A 155 -21.94 -4.37 19.03
N SER A 156 -22.87 -3.41 19.06
CA SER A 156 -23.29 -2.67 17.87
C SER A 156 -22.18 -1.83 17.23
N GLU A 157 -21.25 -1.29 18.04
CA GLU A 157 -20.10 -0.52 17.53
C GLU A 157 -19.02 -1.42 16.93
N GLU A 158 -18.81 -2.61 17.49
CA GLU A 158 -17.88 -3.60 16.93
C GLU A 158 -18.38 -4.16 15.61
N LEU A 159 -19.67 -4.48 15.51
CA LEU A 159 -20.30 -4.90 14.25
C LEU A 159 -20.19 -3.82 13.17
N LYS A 160 -20.49 -2.56 13.50
CA LYS A 160 -20.32 -1.44 12.55
C LYS A 160 -18.87 -1.26 12.09
N LYS A 161 -17.88 -1.50 12.95
CA LYS A 161 -16.46 -1.44 12.57
C LYS A 161 -16.07 -2.58 11.65
N ILE A 162 -16.61 -3.77 11.87
CA ILE A 162 -16.40 -4.93 11.00
C ILE A 162 -17.06 -4.69 9.64
N ASP A 163 -18.31 -4.21 9.62
CA ASP A 163 -19.02 -3.86 8.37
C ASP A 163 -18.27 -2.78 7.58
N PHE A 164 -17.76 -1.74 8.26
CA PHE A 164 -16.96 -0.71 7.60
C PHE A 164 -15.64 -1.26 7.05
N GLN A 165 -15.00 -2.19 7.76
CA GLN A 165 -13.79 -2.86 7.27
C GLN A 165 -14.10 -3.72 6.04
N VAL A 166 -15.20 -4.49 6.06
CA VAL A 166 -15.65 -5.31 4.92
C VAL A 166 -16.00 -4.42 3.72
N GLU A 167 -16.70 -3.30 3.93
CA GLU A 167 -17.04 -2.37 2.87
C GLU A 167 -15.77 -1.71 2.29
N SER A 168 -14.80 -1.35 3.13
CA SER A 168 -13.52 -0.80 2.68
C SER A 168 -12.69 -1.80 1.88
N LEU A 169 -12.65 -3.07 2.31
CA LEU A 169 -11.97 -4.15 1.60
C LEU A 169 -12.66 -4.46 0.26
N ASN A 170 -14.00 -4.47 0.23
CA ASN A 170 -14.75 -4.65 -1.01
C ASN A 170 -14.51 -3.51 -1.99
N LYS A 171 -14.41 -2.26 -1.51
CA LYS A 171 -14.02 -1.11 -2.35
C LYS A 171 -12.60 -1.26 -2.89
N GLU A 172 -11.66 -1.74 -2.07
CA GLU A 172 -10.29 -2.00 -2.51
C GLU A 172 -10.26 -3.09 -3.59
N ILE A 173 -10.95 -4.21 -3.38
CA ILE A 173 -11.09 -5.29 -4.37
C ILE A 173 -11.70 -4.79 -5.67
N ALA A 174 -12.78 -4.01 -5.60
CA ALA A 174 -13.41 -3.42 -6.79
C ALA A 174 -12.44 -2.53 -7.57
N SER A 175 -11.63 -1.72 -6.89
CA SER A 175 -10.59 -0.91 -7.54
C SER A 175 -9.50 -1.76 -8.21
N TYR A 176 -9.14 -2.91 -7.64
CA TYR A 176 -8.21 -3.84 -8.30
C TYR A 176 -8.83 -4.51 -9.53
N GLU A 177 -10.14 -4.78 -9.51
CA GLU A 177 -10.85 -5.28 -10.70
C GLU A 177 -10.90 -4.24 -11.83
N GLU A 178 -11.12 -2.97 -11.50
CA GLU A 178 -11.06 -1.87 -12.48
C GLU A 178 -9.66 -1.75 -13.09
N ILE A 179 -8.61 -1.72 -12.26
CA ILE A 179 -7.21 -1.69 -12.74
C ILE A 179 -6.91 -2.90 -13.64
N LYS A 180 -7.43 -4.09 -13.31
CA LYS A 180 -7.26 -5.29 -14.14
C LYS A 180 -7.97 -5.15 -15.48
N LYS A 181 -9.19 -4.60 -15.52
CA LYS A 181 -9.93 -4.33 -16.77
C LYS A 181 -9.21 -3.31 -17.63
N ASP A 182 -8.69 -2.24 -17.04
CA ASP A 182 -7.92 -1.22 -17.77
C ASP A 182 -6.61 -1.79 -18.33
N ALA A 183 -5.92 -2.64 -17.57
CA ALA A 183 -4.72 -3.32 -18.04
C ALA A 183 -5.00 -4.29 -19.21
N LEU A 184 -6.15 -5.00 -19.19
CA LEU A 184 -6.57 -5.86 -20.29
C LEU A 184 -6.91 -5.04 -21.55
N LYS A 185 -7.64 -3.94 -21.39
CA LYS A 185 -7.97 -3.03 -22.50
C LYS A 185 -6.72 -2.42 -23.12
N LEU A 186 -5.76 -2.00 -22.30
CA LEU A 186 -4.48 -1.48 -22.78
C LEU A 186 -3.69 -2.57 -23.54
N ARG A 187 -3.69 -3.81 -23.05
CA ARG A 187 -3.06 -4.94 -23.75
C ARG A 187 -3.69 -5.19 -25.12
N GLU A 188 -5.01 -5.16 -25.22
CA GLU A 188 -5.71 -5.33 -26.50
C GLU A 188 -5.37 -4.20 -27.49
N GLN A 189 -5.33 -2.96 -27.00
CA GLN A 189 -4.92 -1.81 -27.81
C GLN A 189 -3.46 -1.94 -28.27
N LEU A 190 -2.55 -2.37 -27.40
CA LEU A 190 -1.15 -2.59 -27.76
C LEU A 190 -0.99 -3.73 -28.77
N LEU A 191 -1.79 -4.79 -28.68
CA LEU A 191 -1.77 -5.87 -29.67
C LEU A 191 -2.28 -5.39 -31.04
N ALA A 192 -3.35 -4.60 -31.07
CA ALA A 192 -3.85 -4.01 -32.31
C ALA A 192 -2.81 -3.05 -32.93
N VAL A 193 -2.17 -2.21 -32.12
CA VAL A 193 -1.09 -1.33 -32.58
C VAL A 193 0.12 -2.13 -33.05
N LYS A 194 0.48 -3.22 -32.37
CA LYS A 194 1.57 -4.12 -32.80
C LYS A 194 1.26 -4.78 -34.13
N GLU A 195 0.03 -5.21 -34.37
CA GLU A 195 -0.38 -5.81 -35.65
C GLU A 195 -0.29 -4.79 -36.81
N ILE A 196 -0.68 -3.54 -36.55
CA ILE A 196 -0.54 -2.45 -37.53
C ILE A 196 0.93 -2.11 -37.76
N LEU A 197 1.75 -2.12 -36.70
CA LEU A 197 3.17 -1.82 -36.78
C LEU A 197 3.99 -2.93 -37.45
N GLU A 198 3.61 -4.19 -37.28
CA GLU A 198 4.20 -5.33 -38.01
C GLU A 198 3.93 -5.26 -39.51
N LYS A 199 2.81 -4.63 -39.91
CA LYS A 199 2.49 -4.29 -41.30
C LYS A 199 3.17 -3.00 -41.78
N HIS A 200 3.84 -2.25 -40.91
CA HIS A 200 4.53 -1.03 -41.30
C HIS A 200 5.80 -1.39 -42.09
N ILE A 201 5.67 -1.26 -43.40
CA ILE A 201 6.72 -1.45 -44.39
C ILE A 201 7.99 -0.66 -43.99
N CYS A 202 9.13 -1.35 -43.86
CA CYS A 202 10.42 -0.70 -43.60
C CYS A 202 10.93 0.03 -44.85
N LEU A 203 10.42 1.25 -45.06
CA LEU A 203 10.77 2.14 -46.17
C LEU A 203 12.27 2.45 -46.28
N THR A 204 13.01 2.44 -45.17
CA THR A 204 14.44 2.78 -45.14
C THR A 204 15.28 1.86 -46.02
N LYS A 205 15.09 0.54 -45.94
CA LYS A 205 15.84 -0.40 -46.79
C LYS A 205 15.40 -0.31 -48.26
N PHE A 206 14.13 0.00 -48.51
CA PHE A 206 13.62 0.27 -49.86
C PHE A 206 14.30 1.50 -50.47
N PHE A 207 14.42 2.61 -49.74
CA PHE A 207 15.10 3.81 -50.22
C PHE A 207 16.60 3.59 -50.46
N ASN A 208 17.28 2.84 -49.61
CA ASN A 208 18.70 2.49 -49.84
C ASN A 208 18.89 1.69 -51.15
N LEU A 209 17.99 0.75 -51.43
CA LEU A 209 18.02 0.00 -52.69
C LEU A 209 17.65 0.88 -53.88
N LEU A 210 16.69 1.79 -53.70
CA LEU A 210 16.30 2.74 -54.75
C LEU A 210 17.46 3.67 -55.10
N GLU A 211 18.14 4.23 -54.11
CA GLU A 211 19.31 5.11 -54.28
C GLU A 211 20.43 4.39 -55.03
N LYS A 212 20.74 3.15 -54.65
CA LYS A 212 21.80 2.35 -55.29
C LYS A 212 21.60 2.11 -56.79
N TYR A 213 20.34 2.02 -57.25
CA TYR A 213 20.01 1.73 -58.64
C TYR A 213 19.41 2.95 -59.38
N THR A 214 19.55 4.14 -58.82
CA THR A 214 19.15 5.39 -59.49
C THR A 214 20.31 5.95 -60.29
N VAL A 215 20.01 6.37 -61.52
CA VAL A 215 20.97 7.03 -62.41
C VAL A 215 21.19 8.47 -61.93
N GLU A 216 22.44 8.96 -61.98
CA GLU A 216 22.83 10.29 -61.44
C GLU A 216 22.00 11.46 -62.01
N ASP A 217 21.49 11.32 -63.24
CA ASP A 217 20.70 12.34 -63.94
C ASP A 217 19.17 12.24 -63.70
N VAL A 218 18.73 11.45 -62.72
CA VAL A 218 17.31 11.23 -62.41
C VAL A 218 16.99 11.55 -60.95
N TYR A 219 15.96 12.37 -60.75
CA TYR A 219 15.49 12.81 -59.43
C TYR A 219 14.04 12.38 -59.21
N TYR A 220 13.71 11.90 -58.01
CA TYR A 220 12.32 11.57 -57.66
C TYR A 220 11.63 12.76 -57.00
N THR A 221 10.40 13.05 -57.42
CA THR A 221 9.58 14.15 -56.88
C THR A 221 8.46 13.65 -55.99
N ASP A 222 7.83 12.53 -56.34
CA ASP A 222 6.73 11.94 -55.58
C ASP A 222 6.90 10.42 -55.47
N PHE A 223 6.42 9.86 -54.36
CA PHE A 223 6.40 8.43 -54.09
C PHE A 223 5.03 8.02 -53.54
N THR A 224 4.45 6.97 -54.08
CA THR A 224 3.16 6.44 -53.65
C THR A 224 3.19 4.91 -53.63
N ILE A 225 2.74 4.33 -52.53
CA ILE A 225 2.58 2.87 -52.39
C ILE A 225 1.11 2.51 -52.61
N GLY A 226 0.85 1.67 -53.61
CA GLY A 226 -0.47 1.13 -53.94
C GLY A 226 -0.63 -0.31 -53.44
N GLY A 227 -0.73 -0.51 -52.13
CA GLY A 227 -0.84 -1.85 -51.51
C GLY A 227 0.52 -2.50 -51.23
N GLU A 228 0.55 -3.81 -50.99
CA GLU A 228 1.77 -4.49 -50.47
C GLU A 228 2.96 -4.50 -51.44
N ASN A 229 2.74 -4.52 -52.77
CA ASN A 229 3.80 -4.75 -53.75
C ASN A 229 3.87 -3.77 -54.92
N LYS A 230 3.01 -2.75 -54.97
CA LYS A 230 3.01 -1.78 -56.08
C LYS A 230 3.51 -0.45 -55.59
N VAL A 231 4.48 0.09 -56.31
CA VAL A 231 5.08 1.39 -56.03
C VAL A 231 4.97 2.24 -57.28
N VAL A 232 4.52 3.47 -57.11
CA VAL A 232 4.51 4.49 -58.15
C VAL A 232 5.48 5.58 -57.73
N LEU A 233 6.49 5.81 -58.56
CA LEU A 233 7.47 6.88 -58.40
C LEU A 233 7.26 7.90 -59.50
N ARG A 234 7.20 9.18 -59.15
CA ARG A 234 7.33 10.26 -60.12
C ARG A 234 8.79 10.70 -60.16
N ALA A 235 9.37 10.71 -61.34
CA ALA A 235 10.76 11.05 -61.56
C ALA A 235 10.90 12.13 -62.63
N ARG A 236 11.97 12.91 -62.53
CA ARG A 236 12.41 13.89 -63.51
C ARG A 236 13.85 13.55 -63.92
N GLY A 237 14.05 13.30 -65.21
CA GLY A 237 15.35 13.09 -65.81
C GLY A 237 15.83 14.32 -66.56
N LYS A 238 17.14 14.43 -66.75
CA LYS A 238 17.74 15.46 -67.61
C LYS A 238 17.25 15.34 -69.06
N ASN A 239 17.31 14.14 -69.63
CA ASN A 239 16.90 13.84 -71.00
C ASN A 239 16.04 12.57 -71.09
N PHE A 240 15.42 12.33 -72.25
CA PHE A 240 14.73 11.07 -72.55
C PHE A 240 15.66 9.84 -72.42
N GLU A 241 16.95 10.04 -72.71
CA GLU A 241 17.98 9.03 -72.52
C GLU A 241 18.12 8.62 -71.04
N SER A 242 18.15 9.58 -70.12
CA SER A 242 18.21 9.33 -68.68
C SER A 242 17.01 8.51 -68.19
N ALA A 243 15.82 8.76 -68.75
CA ALA A 243 14.62 7.96 -68.46
C ALA A 243 14.73 6.51 -68.98
N ALA A 244 15.29 6.33 -70.18
CA ALA A 244 15.55 5.00 -70.74
C ALA A 244 16.62 4.24 -69.95
N GLN A 245 17.70 4.90 -69.55
CA GLN A 245 18.75 4.34 -68.71
C GLN A 245 18.20 3.89 -67.35
N GLN A 246 17.33 4.70 -66.72
CA GLN A 246 16.65 4.31 -65.48
C GLN A 246 15.77 3.06 -65.64
N MET A 247 15.07 2.94 -66.77
CA MET A 247 14.27 1.74 -67.07
C MET A 247 15.15 0.49 -67.17
N VAL A 248 16.30 0.60 -67.83
CA VAL A 248 17.24 -0.51 -68.01
C VAL A 248 17.88 -0.88 -66.68
N ALA A 249 18.29 0.11 -65.88
CA ALA A 249 18.85 -0.09 -64.54
C ALA A 249 17.90 -0.90 -63.65
N PHE A 250 16.60 -0.56 -63.64
CA PHE A 250 15.62 -1.31 -62.86
C PHE A 250 15.25 -2.68 -63.46
N LYS A 251 15.27 -2.85 -64.79
CA LYS A 251 15.08 -4.17 -65.42
C LYS A 251 16.24 -5.13 -65.12
N GLY A 252 17.44 -4.61 -64.87
CA GLY A 252 18.62 -5.41 -64.51
C GLY A 252 18.57 -6.04 -63.12
N VAL A 253 17.65 -5.63 -62.24
CA VAL A 253 17.61 -6.03 -60.83
C VAL A 253 16.40 -6.93 -60.54
N SER A 254 16.44 -8.17 -61.05
CA SER A 254 15.34 -9.14 -60.88
C SER A 254 15.17 -9.64 -59.44
N HIS A 255 16.14 -9.41 -58.56
CA HIS A 255 16.08 -9.81 -57.15
C HIS A 255 15.18 -8.87 -56.32
N PHE A 256 14.97 -7.63 -56.79
CA PHE A 256 14.22 -6.60 -56.09
C PHE A 256 12.94 -6.19 -56.84
N ILE A 257 13.00 -6.17 -58.17
CA ILE A 257 11.90 -5.68 -59.01
C ILE A 257 11.42 -6.79 -59.93
N LYS A 258 10.13 -7.12 -59.84
CA LYS A 258 9.46 -8.13 -60.66
C LYS A 258 9.04 -7.56 -62.02
N GLU A 259 8.55 -6.32 -62.03
CA GLU A 259 8.11 -5.65 -63.25
C GLU A 259 8.32 -4.13 -63.13
N VAL A 260 8.76 -3.50 -64.22
CA VAL A 260 8.94 -2.04 -64.35
C VAL A 260 8.13 -1.56 -65.54
N LYS A 261 7.22 -0.60 -65.33
CA LYS A 261 6.52 0.10 -66.40
C LYS A 261 6.71 1.60 -66.26
N ILE A 262 7.25 2.25 -67.28
CA ILE A 262 7.25 3.71 -67.35
C ILE A 262 5.98 4.16 -68.06
N SER A 263 5.32 5.16 -67.49
CA SER A 263 4.08 5.77 -67.99
C SER A 263 4.23 7.28 -67.98
N SER A 264 3.50 7.96 -68.87
CA SER A 264 3.42 9.42 -68.90
C SER A 264 4.78 10.13 -69.00
N VAL A 265 5.60 9.78 -70.00
CA VAL A 265 6.83 10.52 -70.30
C VAL A 265 6.45 11.82 -70.99
N SER A 266 6.74 12.96 -70.39
CA SER A 266 6.44 14.29 -70.94
C SER A 266 7.61 15.24 -70.73
N ALA A 267 7.91 16.04 -71.75
CA ALA A 267 8.87 17.14 -71.62
C ALA A 267 8.26 18.23 -70.72
N GLU A 268 8.93 18.53 -69.62
CA GLU A 268 8.57 19.62 -68.71
C GLU A 268 9.44 20.84 -69.05
N THR A 269 8.91 21.73 -69.88
CA THR A 269 9.49 23.06 -70.07
C THR A 269 9.07 23.96 -68.92
N GLN A 270 9.93 24.06 -67.91
CA GLN A 270 9.83 25.17 -66.95
C GLN A 270 10.38 26.43 -67.63
N THR A 271 9.59 27.49 -67.63
CA THR A 271 9.89 28.80 -68.22
C THR A 271 11.31 29.26 -67.88
N GLY A 272 12.24 29.12 -68.84
CA GLY A 272 13.53 29.79 -68.84
C GLY A 272 14.78 28.99 -68.45
N LYS A 273 14.73 27.68 -68.16
CA LYS A 273 15.94 26.83 -68.02
C LYS A 273 15.71 25.43 -68.60
N GLU A 274 16.81 24.79 -69.01
CA GLU A 274 16.91 23.48 -69.69
C GLU A 274 15.77 22.53 -69.31
N GLY A 275 14.94 22.18 -70.32
CA GLY A 275 13.74 21.39 -70.13
C GLY A 275 14.07 19.95 -69.75
N GLY A 276 13.61 19.52 -68.58
CA GLY A 276 13.72 18.14 -68.13
C GLY A 276 12.60 17.27 -68.69
N VAL A 277 12.68 15.97 -68.46
CA VAL A 277 11.64 15.01 -68.82
C VAL A 277 11.03 14.44 -67.55
N GLY A 278 9.73 14.69 -67.33
CA GLY A 278 8.96 14.06 -66.26
C GLY A 278 8.42 12.71 -66.72
N PHE A 279 8.47 11.70 -65.84
CA PHE A 279 7.92 10.37 -66.11
C PHE A 279 7.48 9.66 -64.82
N ASN A 280 6.49 8.78 -64.93
CA ASN A 280 6.02 7.95 -63.82
C ASN A 280 6.54 6.52 -63.99
N ILE A 281 7.17 5.99 -62.95
CA ILE A 281 7.68 4.62 -62.89
C ILE A 281 6.73 3.81 -61.99
N ASN A 282 6.05 2.84 -62.58
CA ASN A 282 5.27 1.84 -61.88
C ASN A 282 6.14 0.60 -61.67
N LEU A 283 6.48 0.33 -60.42
CA LEU A 283 7.26 -0.82 -60.00
C LEU A 283 6.33 -1.85 -59.34
N THR A 284 6.52 -3.12 -59.71
CA THR A 284 5.98 -4.26 -58.98
C THR A 284 7.13 -4.97 -58.28
N LEU A 285 7.10 -4.98 -56.95
CA LEU A 285 8.11 -5.60 -56.11
C LEU A 285 7.88 -7.11 -56.00
N VAL A 286 8.95 -7.86 -55.73
CA VAL A 286 8.86 -9.31 -55.48
C VAL A 286 8.20 -9.55 -54.11
N ASP A 287 7.17 -10.41 -54.10
CA ASP A 287 6.52 -10.90 -52.88
C ASP A 287 7.59 -11.40 -51.89
N ASN A 288 7.64 -10.80 -50.70
CA ASN A 288 8.55 -11.07 -49.56
C ASN A 288 9.73 -10.12 -49.31
N ILE A 289 10.00 -9.08 -50.10
CA ILE A 289 11.08 -8.14 -49.74
C ILE A 289 10.82 -7.51 -48.36
N PHE A 290 9.57 -7.13 -48.08
CA PHE A 290 9.22 -6.53 -46.79
C PHE A 290 9.24 -7.52 -45.60
N LYS A 291 9.07 -8.82 -45.84
CA LYS A 291 9.23 -9.89 -44.81
C LYS A 291 10.68 -10.28 -44.58
N ILE A 292 11.50 -10.35 -45.64
CA ILE A 292 12.93 -10.70 -45.55
C ILE A 292 13.69 -9.65 -44.76
N ILE A 293 13.31 -8.37 -44.91
CA ILE A 293 13.94 -7.25 -44.18
C ILE A 293 13.76 -7.35 -42.66
N GLN A 294 12.65 -7.91 -42.16
CA GLN A 294 12.41 -8.07 -40.72
C GLN A 294 13.24 -9.18 -40.08
N LYS A 295 13.60 -10.24 -40.84
CA LYS A 295 14.33 -11.39 -40.29
C LYS A 295 15.81 -11.10 -40.04
N GLU A 296 16.39 -10.16 -40.79
CA GLU A 296 17.79 -9.76 -40.68
C GLU A 296 18.07 -8.77 -39.52
N ASN A 297 17.03 -8.30 -38.82
CA ASN A 297 17.17 -7.37 -37.68
C ASN A 297 17.02 -8.06 -36.31
N VAL A 298 17.00 -9.40 -36.30
CA VAL A 298 16.81 -10.23 -35.09
C VAL A 298 18.02 -11.13 -34.79
N ASP A 299 19.06 -11.09 -35.63
CA ASP A 299 20.34 -11.79 -35.39
C ASP A 299 21.47 -10.82 -35.00
#